data_AF-A3J923-F1
#
_entry.id   AF-A3J923-F1
#
_cell.length_a   1.000
_cell.length_b   1.000
_cell.length_c   1.000
_cell.angle_alpha   90.00
_cell.angle_beta   90.00
_cell.angle_gamma   90.00
#
_symmetry.space_group_name_H-M   'P 1'
#
loop_
_entity.id
_entity.type
_entity.pdbx_description
1 polymer ?
#
loop_
_entity_poly.entity_id
_entity_poly.type
_entity_poly.pdbx_seq_one_letter_code
_entity_poly.pdbx_strand_id
1 'polypeptide(L)'
;MAHQLNKLSANEVKNAKGSGKIRKLADGGGLTLILKGESKYWWLRYRFAGNEKTLSLGSYPQVTLAAARRARDEAKALLQQNTDPNSHRQRESTRRISDSENTFRTLCEDWYKQKHSVEVTEAHAVRN
;
A
#
# COMPACT_ATOMS: atom_id res chain seq x y z
N MET A 1 -11.35 27.26 -14.14
CA MET A 1 -12.42 26.76 -13.24
C MET A 1 -11.81 25.73 -12.29
N ALA A 2 -11.82 25.98 -10.97
CA ALA A 2 -11.31 25.01 -10.02
C ALA A 2 -12.22 23.78 -9.99
N HIS A 3 -11.68 22.58 -10.23
CA HIS A 3 -12.45 21.35 -10.06
C HIS A 3 -12.74 21.15 -8.57
N GLN A 4 -14.02 21.13 -8.21
CA GLN A 4 -14.49 20.86 -6.85
C GLN A 4 -13.91 19.55 -6.30
N LEU A 5 -13.44 19.60 -5.05
CA LEU A 5 -12.86 18.48 -4.31
C LEU A 5 -13.87 17.84 -3.36
N ASN A 6 -13.61 16.60 -2.94
CA ASN A 6 -14.35 15.87 -1.91
C ASN A 6 -15.86 15.75 -2.19
N LYS A 7 -16.21 15.41 -3.43
CA LYS A 7 -17.60 15.36 -3.92
C LYS A 7 -18.41 14.21 -3.37
N LEU A 8 -17.79 13.08 -3.07
CA LEU A 8 -18.51 11.90 -2.61
C LEU A 8 -18.72 11.95 -1.09
N SER A 9 -19.81 11.37 -0.64
CA SER A 9 -20.09 11.06 0.76
C SER A 9 -19.87 9.57 1.04
N ALA A 10 -19.68 9.22 2.32
CA ALA A 10 -19.54 7.83 2.73
C ALA A 10 -20.78 6.99 2.37
N ASN A 11 -21.97 7.58 2.48
CA ASN A 11 -23.23 6.92 2.11
C ASN A 11 -23.33 6.66 0.61
N GLU A 12 -22.97 7.63 -0.23
CA GLU A 12 -22.93 7.43 -1.68
C GLU A 12 -21.96 6.33 -2.08
N VAL A 13 -20.76 6.30 -1.48
CA VAL A 13 -19.77 5.23 -1.72
C VAL A 13 -20.32 3.87 -1.29
N LYS A 14 -20.94 3.78 -0.11
CA LYS A 14 -21.53 2.55 0.41
C LYS A 14 -22.65 2.04 -0.50
N ASN A 15 -23.54 2.92 -0.93
CA ASN A 15 -24.73 2.56 -1.71
C ASN A 15 -24.46 2.43 -3.22
N ALA A 16 -23.34 2.93 -3.71
CA ALA A 16 -22.97 2.81 -5.12
C ALA A 16 -22.88 1.34 -5.54
N LYS A 17 -23.53 0.98 -6.65
CA LYS A 17 -23.46 -0.35 -7.26
C LYS A 17 -22.96 -0.25 -8.69
N GLY A 18 -22.16 -1.23 -9.11
CA GLY A 18 -21.80 -1.38 -10.52
C GLY A 18 -22.98 -1.95 -11.32
N SER A 19 -23.06 -1.60 -12.60
CA SER A 19 -24.15 -2.02 -13.49
C SER A 19 -23.57 -2.65 -14.76
N GLY A 20 -23.06 -3.89 -14.67
CA GLY A 20 -22.49 -4.68 -15.78
C GLY A 20 -21.21 -4.12 -16.43
N LYS A 21 -21.11 -2.81 -16.62
CA LYS A 21 -19.98 -2.05 -17.14
C LYS A 21 -19.24 -1.35 -16.00
N ILE A 22 -17.98 -1.00 -16.27
CA ILE A 22 -17.16 -0.22 -15.33
C ILE A 22 -17.74 1.19 -15.20
N ARG A 23 -18.09 1.59 -13.98
CA ARG A 23 -18.57 2.94 -13.65
C ARG A 23 -17.53 3.67 -12.82
N LYS A 24 -17.32 4.95 -13.11
CA LYS A 24 -16.35 5.82 -12.43
C LYS A 24 -17.08 6.94 -11.69
N LEU A 25 -16.84 7.09 -10.39
CA LEU A 25 -17.38 8.17 -9.57
C LEU A 25 -16.21 9.03 -9.08
N ALA A 26 -16.13 10.28 -9.55
CA ALA A 26 -15.03 11.17 -9.19
C ALA A 26 -15.28 11.83 -7.82
N ASP A 27 -14.33 11.67 -6.90
CA ASP A 27 -14.31 12.41 -5.63
C ASP A 27 -13.64 13.78 -5.79
N GLY A 28 -12.74 13.91 -6.78
CA GLY A 28 -12.04 15.16 -7.09
C GLY A 28 -10.54 15.08 -6.79
N GLY A 29 -9.78 15.99 -7.40
CA GLY A 29 -8.32 16.04 -7.26
C GLY A 29 -7.61 14.80 -7.79
N GLY A 30 -8.19 14.14 -8.79
CA GLY A 30 -7.69 12.88 -9.39
C GLY A 30 -8.23 11.61 -8.73
N LEU A 31 -8.81 11.70 -7.53
CA LEU A 31 -9.37 10.56 -6.81
C LEU A 31 -10.72 10.14 -7.42
N THR A 32 -10.84 8.85 -7.73
CA THR A 32 -12.02 8.27 -8.39
C THR A 32 -12.31 6.89 -7.79
N LEU A 33 -13.58 6.64 -7.44
CA LEU A 33 -14.08 5.30 -7.13
C LEU A 33 -14.43 4.59 -8.44
N ILE A 34 -13.87 3.41 -8.64
CA ILE A 34 -14.13 2.53 -9.77
C ILE A 34 -15.02 1.40 -9.28
N LEU A 35 -16.16 1.23 -9.94
CA LEU A 35 -17.13 0.18 -9.69
C LEU A 35 -17.02 -0.84 -10.83
N LYS A 36 -16.67 -2.09 -10.51
CA LYS A 36 -16.60 -3.20 -11.47
C LYS A 36 -17.41 -4.37 -10.91
N GLY A 37 -18.63 -4.54 -11.42
CA GLY A 37 -19.61 -5.45 -10.81
C GLY A 37 -19.91 -5.02 -9.37
N GLU A 38 -19.72 -5.94 -8.42
CA GLU A 38 -19.90 -5.67 -6.99
C GLU A 38 -18.65 -5.07 -6.32
N SER A 39 -17.50 -5.15 -6.99
CA SER A 39 -16.23 -4.69 -6.45
C SER A 39 -16.01 -3.18 -6.63
N LYS A 40 -15.36 -2.57 -5.64
CA LYS A 40 -15.13 -1.13 -5.55
C LYS A 40 -13.66 -0.84 -5.28
N TYR A 41 -13.04 0.03 -6.08
CA TYR A 41 -11.62 0.34 -5.99
C TYR A 41 -11.37 1.84 -6.04
N TRP A 42 -10.35 2.30 -5.33
CA TRP A 42 -9.90 3.69 -5.36
C TRP A 42 -8.74 3.85 -6.32
N TRP A 43 -8.90 4.71 -7.32
CA TRP A 43 -7.83 5.12 -8.22
C TRP A 43 -7.52 6.60 -8.05
N LEU A 44 -6.24 6.92 -8.12
CA LEU A 44 -5.74 8.28 -8.22
C LEU A 44 -5.08 8.48 -9.58
N ARG A 45 -5.68 9.32 -10.41
CA ARG A 45 -5.08 9.77 -11.67
C ARG A 45 -4.15 10.95 -11.38
N TYR A 46 -2.91 10.87 -11.86
CA TYR A 46 -1.90 11.92 -11.68
C TYR A 46 -0.99 12.03 -12.92
N ARG A 47 -0.14 13.05 -12.95
CA ARG A 47 0.91 13.21 -13.96
C ARG A 47 2.26 13.26 -13.29
N PHE A 48 3.24 12.61 -13.89
CA PHE A 48 4.63 12.61 -13.44
C PHE A 48 5.54 12.49 -14.65
N ALA A 49 6.59 13.31 -14.72
CA ALA A 49 7.53 13.36 -15.83
C ALA A 49 6.84 13.41 -17.22
N GLY A 50 5.86 14.30 -17.37
CA GLY A 50 5.09 14.49 -18.62
C GLY A 50 4.05 13.41 -18.93
N ASN A 51 4.09 12.27 -18.23
CA ASN A 51 3.22 11.14 -18.49
C ASN A 51 2.06 11.08 -17.51
N GLU A 52 0.91 10.66 -18.02
CA GLU A 52 -0.26 10.40 -17.19
C GLU A 52 -0.22 8.99 -16.62
N LYS A 53 -0.46 8.87 -15.31
CA LYS A 53 -0.38 7.63 -14.56
C LYS A 53 -1.59 7.46 -13.65
N THR A 54 -1.85 6.22 -13.27
CA THR A 54 -2.90 5.86 -12.31
C THR A 54 -2.30 5.06 -11.17
N LEU A 55 -2.55 5.51 -9.93
CA LEU A 55 -2.18 4.80 -8.71
C LEU A 55 -3.41 4.10 -8.13
N SER A 56 -3.31 2.79 -7.89
CA SER A 56 -4.34 2.05 -7.15
C SER A 56 -4.15 2.27 -5.65
N LEU A 57 -5.14 2.86 -4.97
CA LEU A 57 -5.09 3.13 -3.54
C LEU A 57 -5.69 2.01 -2.68
N GLY A 58 -6.36 1.03 -3.29
CA GLY A 58 -6.93 -0.14 -2.63
C GLY A 58 -8.41 -0.35 -2.92
N SER A 59 -8.99 -1.41 -2.36
CA SER A 59 -10.41 -1.76 -2.48
C SER A 59 -11.23 -1.22 -1.31
N TYR A 60 -12.48 -0.86 -1.57
CA TYR A 60 -13.48 -0.64 -0.52
C TYR A 60 -14.15 -1.98 -0.19
N PRO A 61 -14.43 -2.32 1.08
CA PRO A 61 -14.42 -1.45 2.26
C PRO A 61 -13.09 -1.33 3.01
N GLN A 62 -12.05 -2.10 2.65
CA GLN A 62 -10.75 -2.09 3.36
C GLN A 62 -10.13 -0.69 3.39
N VAL A 63 -10.27 0.06 2.30
CA VAL A 63 -9.91 1.48 2.21
C VAL A 63 -11.19 2.31 2.16
N THR A 64 -11.46 3.01 3.26
CA THR A 64 -12.60 3.93 3.36
C THR A 64 -12.38 5.18 2.50
N LEU A 65 -13.45 5.95 2.23
CA LEU A 65 -13.34 7.24 1.52
C LEU A 65 -12.37 8.19 2.23
N ALA A 66 -12.40 8.25 3.56
CA ALA A 66 -11.49 9.09 4.33
C ALA A 66 -10.03 8.64 4.18
N ALA A 67 -9.77 7.32 4.25
CA ALA A 67 -8.44 6.77 4.03
C ALA A 67 -7.94 7.03 2.60
N ALA A 68 -8.81 6.88 1.60
CA ALA A 68 -8.49 7.16 0.20
C ALA A 68 -8.14 8.65 -0.03
N ARG A 69 -8.81 9.58 0.65
CA ARG A 69 -8.47 11.01 0.62
C ARG A 69 -7.13 11.31 1.26
N ARG A 70 -6.82 10.70 2.42
CA ARG A 70 -5.48 10.82 3.04
C ARG A 70 -4.38 10.32 2.11
N ALA A 71 -4.57 9.14 1.54
CA ALA A 71 -3.60 8.55 0.60
C ALA A 71 -3.45 9.39 -0.69
N ARG A 72 -4.51 10.07 -1.16
CA ARG A 72 -4.43 11.06 -2.24
C ARG A 72 -3.52 12.22 -1.85
N ASP A 73 -3.70 12.76 -0.65
CA ASP A 73 -2.97 13.94 -0.20
C ASP A 73 -1.49 13.60 0.04
N GLU A 74 -1.18 12.43 0.61
CA GLU A 74 0.17 11.88 0.70
C GLU A 74 0.83 11.70 -0.67
N ALA A 75 0.13 11.10 -1.63
CA ALA A 75 0.64 10.93 -2.99
C ALA A 75 0.91 12.28 -3.68
N LYS A 76 0.08 13.31 -3.42
CA LYS A 76 0.32 14.66 -3.94
C LYS A 76 1.52 15.34 -3.30
N ALA A 77 1.76 15.12 -2.00
CA ALA A 77 2.96 15.62 -1.33
C ALA A 77 4.22 15.01 -1.95
N LEU A 78 4.21 13.70 -2.26
CA LEU A 78 5.31 13.05 -2.97
C LEU A 78 5.54 13.65 -4.37
N LEU A 79 4.47 13.94 -5.11
CA LEU A 79 4.57 14.59 -6.42
C LEU A 79 5.17 16.00 -6.34
N GLN A 80 4.84 16.77 -5.30
CA GLN A 80 5.45 18.09 -5.06
C GLN A 80 6.95 17.98 -4.78
N GLN A 81 7.40 16.86 -4.21
CA GLN A 81 8.80 16.53 -3.99
C GLN A 81 9.45 15.84 -5.22
N ASN A 82 8.82 15.90 -6.40
CA ASN A 82 9.29 15.23 -7.63
C ASN A 82 9.53 13.72 -7.46
N THR A 83 8.78 13.06 -6.58
CA THR A 83 8.86 11.61 -6.35
C THR A 83 7.63 10.91 -6.92
N ASP A 84 7.83 9.87 -7.74
CA ASP A 84 6.73 9.03 -8.26
C ASP A 84 6.10 8.24 -7.09
N PRO A 85 4.80 8.45 -6.76
CA PRO A 85 4.14 7.76 -5.66
C PRO A 85 4.10 6.23 -5.83
N ASN A 86 4.06 5.73 -7.06
CA ASN A 86 4.03 4.29 -7.31
C ASN A 86 5.40 3.66 -7.00
N SER A 87 6.49 4.31 -7.40
CA SER A 87 7.85 3.89 -7.07
C SER A 87 8.12 3.96 -5.56
N HIS A 88 7.63 5.01 -4.89
CA HIS A 88 7.72 5.12 -3.43
C HIS A 88 7.04 3.94 -2.73
N ARG A 89 5.80 3.61 -3.13
CA ARG A 89 5.06 2.48 -2.57
C ARG A 89 5.80 1.15 -2.77
N GLN A 90 6.38 0.92 -3.94
CA GLN A 90 7.13 -0.29 -4.22
C GLN A 90 8.37 -0.40 -3.33
N ARG A 91 9.13 0.69 -3.17
CA ARG A 91 10.31 0.74 -2.29
C ARG A 91 9.95 0.42 -0.84
N GLU A 92 8.88 1.01 -0.33
CA GLU A 92 8.41 0.76 1.03
C GLU A 92 7.97 -0.70 1.24
N SER A 93 7.33 -1.31 0.23
CA SER A 93 6.97 -2.73 0.29
C SER A 93 8.21 -3.63 0.33
N THR A 94 9.20 -3.37 -0.53
CA THR A 94 10.45 -4.14 -0.58
C THR A 94 11.26 -3.95 0.71
N ARG A 95 11.32 -2.73 1.25
CA ARG A 95 11.99 -2.44 2.52
C ARG A 95 11.40 -3.24 3.68
N ARG A 96 10.07 -3.28 3.81
CA ARG A 96 9.39 -4.05 4.87
C ARG A 96 9.70 -5.54 4.80
N ILE A 97 9.78 -6.11 3.60
CA ILE A 97 10.14 -7.52 3.40
C ILE A 97 11.58 -7.74 3.87
N SER A 98 12.53 -6.90 3.41
CA SER A 98 13.93 -7.01 3.82
C SER A 98 14.14 -6.81 5.33
N ASP A 99 13.45 -5.85 5.95
CA ASP A 99 13.52 -5.62 7.39
C ASP A 99 13.02 -6.86 8.17
N SER A 100 11.97 -7.54 7.67
CA SER A 100 11.46 -8.77 8.29
C SER A 100 12.45 -9.95 8.17
N GLU A 101 13.12 -10.09 7.03
CA GLU A 101 14.16 -11.11 6.81
C GLU A 101 15.39 -10.86 7.69
N ASN A 102 15.83 -9.61 7.80
CA ASN A 102 16.94 -9.21 8.67
C ASN A 102 16.63 -9.46 10.14
N THR A 103 15.38 -9.21 10.56
CA THR A 103 14.94 -9.48 11.95
C THR A 103 14.98 -10.98 12.24
N PHE A 104 14.46 -11.82 11.34
CA PHE A 104 14.51 -13.28 11.49
C PHE A 104 15.94 -13.80 11.56
N ARG A 105 16.81 -13.33 10.65
CA ARG A 105 18.24 -13.67 10.65
C ARG A 105 18.90 -13.33 11.97
N THR A 106 18.68 -12.13 12.50
CA THR A 106 19.25 -11.67 13.77
C THR A 106 18.81 -12.58 14.91
N LEU A 107 17.52 -12.93 14.99
CA LEU A 107 17.00 -13.86 16.00
C LEU A 107 17.63 -15.26 15.88
N CYS A 108 17.82 -15.77 14.66
CA CYS A 108 18.48 -17.05 14.43
C CYS A 108 19.96 -17.01 14.83
N GLU A 109 20.69 -15.95 14.49
CA GLU A 109 22.09 -15.77 14.88
C GLU A 109 22.25 -15.65 16.40
N ASP A 110 21.35 -14.93 17.07
CA ASP A 110 21.34 -14.80 18.52
C ASP A 110 21.00 -16.13 19.21
N TRP A 111 20.01 -16.87 18.71
CA TRP A 111 19.70 -18.21 19.19
C TRP A 111 20.87 -19.18 18.96
N TYR A 112 21.49 -19.15 17.79
CA TYR A 112 22.64 -20.00 17.45
C TYR A 112 23.81 -19.70 18.38
N LYS A 113 24.16 -18.42 18.59
CA LYS A 113 25.18 -18.01 19.56
C LYS A 113 24.82 -18.47 20.97
N GLN A 114 23.57 -18.31 21.40
CA GLN A 114 23.15 -18.75 22.73
C GLN A 114 23.27 -20.27 22.90
N LYS A 115 22.86 -21.07 21.90
CA LYS A 115 22.91 -22.54 21.95
C LYS A 115 24.32 -23.11 21.77
N HIS A 116 25.18 -22.45 21.00
CA HIS A 116 26.57 -22.85 20.78
C HIS A 116 27.58 -22.13 21.70
N SER A 117 27.14 -21.21 22.58
CA SER A 117 27.97 -20.63 23.65
C SER A 117 28.11 -21.54 24.87
N VAL A 118 27.26 -22.57 24.99
CA VAL A 118 27.50 -23.67 25.93
C VAL A 118 28.43 -24.63 25.22
N GLU A 119 29.70 -24.68 25.65
CA GLU A 119 30.67 -25.66 25.18
C GLU A 119 30.01 -27.05 25.19
N VAL A 120 29.79 -27.61 24.00
CA VAL A 120 29.51 -29.04 23.89
C VAL A 120 30.82 -29.71 24.25
N THR A 121 31.00 -30.03 25.54
CA THR A 121 32.10 -30.90 26.00
C THR A 121 32.15 -32.13 25.09
N GLU A 122 33.35 -32.53 24.65
CA GLU A 122 33.61 -33.59 23.64
C GLU A 122 32.79 -34.88 23.85
N ALA A 123 32.34 -35.16 25.07
CA ALA A 123 31.46 -36.28 25.41
C ALA A 123 30.09 -36.29 24.71
N HIS A 124 29.57 -35.15 24.22
CA HIS A 124 28.24 -35.05 23.61
C HIS A 124 28.22 -35.04 22.06
N ALA A 125 29.38 -34.96 21.40
CA ALA A 125 29.47 -34.97 19.93
C ALA A 125 29.40 -36.39 19.33
N VAL A 126 29.44 -37.44 20.15
CA VAL A 126 29.42 -38.85 19.72
C VAL A 126 28.12 -39.52 20.13
N ARG A 127 26.97 -39.11 19.55
CA ARG A 127 25.81 -40.01 19.37
C ARG A 127 24.78 -39.45 18.37
N ASN A 128 25.08 -39.57 17.08
CA ASN A 128 24.27 -40.18 15.99
C ASN A 128 24.80 -39.71 14.64
#